data_AF-B7GB30-F1
#
_entry.id   AF-B7GB30-F1
#
_cell.length_a   1.000
_cell.length_b   1.000
_cell.length_c   1.000
_cell.angle_alpha   90.00
_cell.angle_beta   90.00
_cell.angle_gamma   90.00
#
_symmetry.space_group_name_H-M   'P 1'
#
loop_
_entity.id
_entity.type
_entity.pdbx_description
1 polymer ?
#
loop_
_entity_poly.entity_id
_entity_poly.type
_entity_poly.pdbx_seq_one_letter_code
_entity_poly.pdbx_strand_id
1 'polypeptide(L)' 'SLFLRNLPFDATRHDLFQVFRTFGFVSGIYIVKDKETGMPKGTAFVTFRENAGAQSALD' A
#
# COMPACT_ATOMS: atom_id res chain seq x y z
N SER A 1 6.92 7.09 3.03
CA SER A 1 6.24 5.79 3.18
C SER A 1 4.82 6.04 3.63
N LEU A 2 3.85 5.41 2.99
CA LEU A 2 2.43 5.54 3.25
C LEU A 2 1.90 4.31 3.99
N PHE A 3 0.98 4.56 4.90
CA PHE A 3 0.33 3.51 5.68
C PHE A 3 -1.16 3.52 5.42
N LEU A 4 -1.66 2.38 4.94
CA LEU A 4 -3.04 2.17 4.53
C LEU A 4 -3.70 1.29 5.58
N ARG A 5 -4.80 1.77 6.15
CA ARG A 5 -5.68 1.01 7.04
C ARG A 5 -7.01 0.75 6.33
N ASN A 6 -7.73 -0.28 6.79
CA ASN A 6 -9.06 -0.65 6.31
C ASN A 6 -9.10 -1.06 4.81
N LEU A 7 -8.04 -1.71 4.35
CA LEU A 7 -8.02 -2.32 3.03
C LEU A 7 -8.94 -3.55 2.98
N PRO A 8 -9.61 -3.80 1.85
CA PRO A 8 -10.38 -5.01 1.67
C PRO A 8 -9.47 -6.24 1.75
N PHE A 9 -10.01 -7.36 2.22
CA PHE A 9 -9.24 -8.62 2.34
C PHE A 9 -8.76 -9.15 0.98
N ASP A 10 -9.41 -8.74 -0.11
CA ASP A 10 -9.04 -9.07 -1.48
C ASP A 10 -7.96 -8.12 -2.06
N ALA A 11 -7.57 -7.07 -1.32
CA ALA A 11 -6.59 -6.11 -1.79
C ALA A 11 -5.24 -6.79 -2.07
N THR A 12 -4.85 -6.80 -3.34
CA THR A 12 -3.56 -7.35 -3.75
C THR A 12 -2.51 -6.26 -3.91
N ARG A 13 -1.25 -6.68 -3.93
CA ARG A 13 -0.12 -5.81 -4.20
C ARG A 13 -0.27 -5.10 -5.55
N HIS A 14 -0.84 -5.79 -6.54
CA HIS A 14 -1.03 -5.26 -7.88
C HIS A 14 -2.07 -4.14 -7.90
N ASP A 15 -3.16 -4.31 -7.15
CA ASP A 15 -4.23 -3.32 -7.03
C ASP A 15 -3.72 -2.01 -6.42
N LEU A 16 -3.02 -2.13 -5.28
CA LEU A 16 -2.32 -1.02 -4.64
C LEU A 16 -1.31 -0.35 -5.60
N PHE A 17 -0.52 -1.13 -6.33
CA PHE A 17 0.44 -0.58 -7.28
C PHE A 17 -0.26 0.20 -8.41
N GLN A 18 -1.36 -0.31 -8.97
CA GLN A 18 -2.13 0.36 -10.01
C GLN A 18 -2.68 1.70 -9.56
N VAL A 19 -3.19 1.79 -8.33
CA VAL A 19 -3.70 3.05 -7.77
C VAL A 19 -2.55 4.01 -7.49
N PHE A 20 -1.52 3.54 -6.77
CA PHE A 20 -0.44 4.40 -6.30
C PHE A 20 0.55 4.83 -7.38
N ARG A 21 0.69 4.09 -8.48
CA ARG A 21 1.55 4.49 -9.60
C ARG A 21 1.13 5.83 -10.24
N THR A 22 -0.16 6.18 -10.12
CA THR A 22 -0.68 7.44 -10.67
C THR A 22 -0.19 8.65 -9.87
N PHE A 23 0.10 8.46 -8.57
CA PHE A 23 0.60 9.50 -7.67
C PHE A 23 2.12 9.58 -7.67
N GLY A 24 2.82 8.49 -8.03
CA GLY A 24 4.27 8.50 -8.18
C GLY A 24 4.89 7.11 -8.26
N PHE A 25 6.23 7.06 -8.32
CA PHE A 25 6.94 5.80 -8.43
C PHE A 25 6.91 5.02 -7.11
N VAL A 26 6.19 3.89 -7.10
CA VAL A 26 6.14 2.99 -5.94
C VAL A 26 7.42 2.15 -5.90
N SER A 27 8.20 2.33 -4.85
CA SER A 27 9.44 1.58 -4.56
C SER A 27 9.14 0.18 -3.99
N GLY A 28 8.10 0.06 -3.17
CA GLY A 28 7.71 -1.23 -2.61
C GLY A 28 6.36 -1.20 -1.93
N ILE A 29 5.70 -2.36 -1.89
CA ILE A 29 4.41 -2.55 -1.21
C ILE A 29 4.53 -3.74 -0.27
N TYR A 30 4.09 -3.58 0.97
CA TYR A 30 4.10 -4.59 2.00
C TYR A 30 2.72 -4.70 2.64
N ILE A 31 2.03 -5.81 2.38
CA ILE A 31 0.70 -6.05 2.95
C ILE A 31 0.88 -6.78 4.28
N VAL A 32 0.33 -6.22 5.35
CA VAL A 32 0.35 -6.83 6.66
C VAL A 32 -0.69 -7.95 6.68
N LYS A 33 -0.19 -9.17 6.84
CA LYS A 33 -1.01 -10.35 7.03
C LYS A 33 -0.91 -10.81 8.48
N ASP A 34 -2.04 -11.25 9.00
CA ASP A 34 -2.12 -11.91 10.28
C ASP A 34 -1.32 -13.22 10.23
N LYS A 35 -0.44 -13.43 11.21
CA LYS A 35 0.44 -14.60 11.23
C LYS A 35 -0.29 -15.90 11.60
N GLU A 36 -1.40 -15.81 12.33
CA GLU A 36 -2.14 -16.98 12.80
C GLU A 36 -3.11 -17.47 11.72
N THR A 37 -3.85 -16.55 11.10
CA THR A 37 -4.87 -16.88 10.10
C THR A 37 -4.35 -16.81 8.65
N GLY A 38 -3.19 -16.18 8.43
CA GLY A 38 -2.68 -15.88 7.09
C GLY A 38 -3.50 -14.81 6.35
N MET A 39 -4.57 -14.31 6.96
CA MET A 39 -5.47 -13.35 6.33
C MET A 39 -4.88 -11.94 6.38
N PRO A 40 -5.06 -11.13 5.34
CA PRO A 40 -4.65 -9.73 5.36
C PRO A 40 -5.40 -8.99 6.47
N LYS A 41 -4.68 -8.24 7.32
CA LYS A 41 -5.30 -7.45 8.42
C LYS A 41 -6.01 -6.18 7.93
N GLY A 42 -6.29 -6.10 6.63
CA GLY A 42 -6.72 -4.88 5.97
C GLY A 42 -5.73 -3.72 6.15
N THR A 43 -4.43 -4.02 6.26
CA THR A 43 -3.38 -3.02 6.44
C THR A 43 -2.25 -3.26 5.46
N ALA A 44 -1.72 -2.18 4.89
CA ALA A 44 -0.57 -2.26 4.00
C ALA A 44 0.31 -1.01 4.11
N PHE A 45 1.59 -1.18 3.78
CA PHE A 45 2.57 -0.13 3.68
C PHE A 45 3.00 0.02 2.24
N VAL A 46 2.98 1.26 1.73
CA VAL A 46 3.44 1.59 0.39
C VAL A 46 4.62 2.55 0.51
N THR A 47 5.78 2.12 0.06
CA THR A 47 6.99 2.92 0.02
C THR A 47 7.12 3.51 -1.37
N PHE A 48 7.19 4.84 -1.46
CA PHE A 48 7.47 5.55 -2.71
C PHE A 48 8.98 5.80 -2.83
N ARG A 49 9.45 5.93 -4.08
CA ARG A 49 10.84 6.29 -4.37
C ARG A 49 11.09 7.77 -4.08
N GLU A 50 10.10 8.61 -4.34
CA GLU A 50 10.17 10.06 -4.14
C GLU A 50 9.21 10.52 -3.05
N ASN A 51 9.65 11.48 -2.23
CA ASN A 51 8.81 12.06 -1.18
C ASN A 51 7.59 12.80 -1.76
N ALA A 52 7.72 13.36 -2.97
CA ALA A 52 6.60 14.01 -3.67
C ALA A 52 5.44 13.03 -3.90
N GLY A 53 5.71 11.80 -4.35
CA GLY A 53 4.67 10.80 -4.55
C GLY A 53 3.98 10.36 -3.27
N ALA A 54 4.69 10.41 -2.12
CA ALA A 54 4.07 10.14 -0.82
C ALA A 54 3.20 11.31 -0.33
N GLN A 55 3.55 12.56 -0.65
CA GLN A 55 2.70 13.72 -0.37
C GLN A 55 1.46 13.75 -1.26
N SER A 56 1.61 13.52 -2.57
CA SER A 56 0.48 13.53 -3.51
C SER A 56 -0.54 12.43 -3.26
N ALA A 57 -0.16 11.34 -2.59
CA ALA A 57 -1.08 10.27 -2.21
C ALA A 57 -1.68 10.45 -0.80
N LEU A 58 -1.28 11.48 -0.05
CA LEU A 58 -1.89 11.90 1.22
C LEU A 58 -2.93 13.01 1.05
N ASP A 59 -2.81 13.80 -0.02
CA ASP A 59 -3.78 14.81 -0.45
C ASP A 59 -5.00 14.14 -1.11
#